data_AF-A0A2D7NVA1-F1
#
_entry.id   AF-A0A2D7NVA1-F1
#
_cell.length_a   1.000
_cell.length_b   1.000
_cell.length_c   1.000
_cell.angle_alpha   90.00
_cell.angle_beta   90.00
_cell.angle_gamma   90.00
#
_symmetry.space_group_name_H-M   'P 1'
#
loop_
_entity.id
_entity.type
_entity.pdbx_description
1 polymer ?
#
loop_
_entity_poly.entity_id
_entity_poly.type
_entity_poly.pdbx_seq_one_letter_code
_entity_poly.pdbx_strand_id
1 'polypeptide(L)'
;MIQETSTSEIQHREYLADPSQDPRIGLIEQLIQDCGDILVYNISFERGKLNNLIEVFPEYSNELRGIMNRLKDLMIPFQKKWYYTPEMKGSYSIKSVLPALVPELSYNDLEIKEGGTASNTFLSMVNGTFEGDVKETRKQLLEYCKLDTYAMVKILEKLLQV
;
A
#
# COMPACT_ATOMS: atom_id res chain seq x y z
N MET A 1 8.13 1.22 1.01
CA MET A 1 9.20 2.24 0.98
C MET A 1 9.51 2.68 2.40
N ILE A 2 10.79 2.71 2.78
CA ILE A 2 11.28 3.18 4.09
C ILE A 2 12.33 4.25 3.85
N GLN A 3 12.24 5.34 4.61
CA GLN A 3 13.19 6.44 4.55
C GLN A 3 13.49 6.92 5.98
N GLU A 4 14.77 6.97 6.35
CA GLU A 4 15.18 7.37 7.71
C GLU A 4 15.14 8.88 7.93
N THR A 5 15.60 9.65 6.94
CA THR A 5 15.59 11.12 6.94
C THR A 5 15.19 11.65 5.57
N SER A 6 14.75 12.90 5.46
CA SER A 6 14.33 13.49 4.18
C SER A 6 15.40 13.48 3.09
N THR A 7 16.68 13.32 3.46
CA THR A 7 17.83 13.24 2.52
C THR A 7 18.36 11.81 2.34
N SER A 8 17.87 10.84 3.10
CA SER A 8 18.30 9.45 2.99
C SER A 8 17.73 8.80 1.72
N GLU A 9 18.46 7.84 1.16
CA GLU A 9 17.96 6.97 0.10
C GLU A 9 16.73 6.18 0.57
N ILE A 10 15.80 5.99 -0.36
CA ILE A 10 14.56 5.25 -0.09
C ILE A 10 14.83 3.77 -0.31
N GLN A 11 14.59 2.98 0.73
CA GLN A 11 14.71 1.53 0.68
C GLN A 11 13.36 0.89 0.39
N HIS A 12 13.34 -0.10 -0.50
CA HIS A 12 12.16 -0.92 -0.75
C HIS A 12 12.20 -2.17 0.12
N ARG A 13 11.12 -2.41 0.86
CA ARG A 13 10.84 -3.65 1.58
C ARG A 13 9.42 -4.07 1.22
N GLU A 14 9.22 -5.36 1.05
CA GLU A 14 7.97 -5.96 0.62
C GLU A 14 7.66 -7.22 1.41
N TYR A 15 6.36 -7.55 1.48
CA TYR A 15 5.85 -8.79 2.04
C TYR A 15 4.82 -9.37 1.08
N LEU A 16 5.06 -10.61 0.64
CA LEU A 16 4.08 -11.41 -0.06
C LEU A 16 4.22 -12.85 0.40
N ALA A 17 3.33 -13.25 1.32
CA ALA A 17 3.38 -14.55 1.96
C ALA A 17 3.41 -15.72 0.95
N ASP A 18 3.96 -16.85 1.39
CA ASP A 18 3.75 -18.14 0.75
C ASP A 18 2.24 -18.47 0.79
N PRO A 19 1.58 -18.74 -0.35
CA PRO A 19 0.14 -18.99 -0.38
C PRO A 19 -0.26 -20.29 0.36
N SER A 20 0.70 -21.17 0.68
CA SER A 20 0.45 -22.39 1.44
C SER A 20 0.42 -22.19 2.96
N GLN A 21 0.76 -20.99 3.44
CA GLN A 21 0.85 -20.67 4.87
C GLN A 21 -0.15 -19.58 5.24
N ASP A 22 -0.50 -19.51 6.52
CA ASP A 22 -1.27 -18.37 7.04
C ASP A 22 -0.42 -17.09 6.95
N PRO A 23 -0.81 -16.10 6.14
CA PRO A 23 0.00 -14.91 5.92
C PRO A 23 -0.02 -13.93 7.10
N ARG A 24 -0.91 -14.11 8.07
CA ARG A 24 -1.26 -13.05 9.02
C ARG A 24 -0.16 -12.83 10.07
N ILE A 25 0.40 -13.91 10.64
CA ILE A 25 1.46 -13.79 11.66
C ILE A 25 2.72 -13.17 11.06
N GLY A 26 3.19 -13.68 9.90
CA GLY A 26 4.37 -13.13 9.24
C GLY A 26 4.19 -11.66 8.83
N LEU A 27 2.98 -11.28 8.39
CA LEU A 27 2.65 -9.88 8.13
C LEU A 27 2.74 -9.03 9.41
N ILE A 28 2.16 -9.49 10.52
CA ILE A 28 2.21 -8.77 11.80
C ILE A 28 3.65 -8.56 12.24
N GLU A 29 4.47 -9.61 12.24
CA GLU A 29 5.87 -9.54 12.64
C GLU A 29 6.66 -8.54 11.80
N GLN A 30 6.48 -8.57 10.47
CA GLN A 30 7.17 -7.63 9.59
C GLN A 30 6.68 -6.18 9.78
N LEU A 31 5.38 -5.96 9.99
CA LEU A 31 4.86 -4.62 10.29
C LEU A 31 5.46 -4.05 11.58
N ILE A 32 5.61 -4.88 12.62
CA ILE A 32 6.21 -4.48 13.89
C ILE A 32 7.69 -4.12 13.70
N GLN A 33 8.42 -4.90 12.89
CA GLN A 33 9.84 -4.70 12.63
C GLN A 33 10.12 -3.47 11.76
N ASP A 34 9.35 -3.28 10.69
CA ASP A 34 9.69 -2.34 9.61
C ASP A 34 9.03 -0.97 9.76
N CYS A 35 7.90 -0.87 10.49
CA CYS A 35 7.13 0.37 10.50
C CYS A 35 7.59 1.39 11.56
N GLY A 36 8.02 2.56 11.09
CA GLY A 36 8.22 3.80 11.85
C GLY A 36 6.96 4.69 11.88
N ASP A 37 7.12 5.99 11.63
CA ASP A 37 5.99 6.84 11.23
C ASP A 37 5.48 6.39 9.85
N ILE A 38 4.16 6.28 9.69
CA ILE A 38 3.59 5.54 8.55
C ILE A 38 2.70 6.47 7.76
N LEU A 39 3.05 6.69 6.50
CA LEU A 39 2.18 7.34 5.53
C LEU A 39 1.41 6.27 4.76
N VAL A 40 0.11 6.43 4.67
CA VAL A 40 -0.79 5.53 3.92
C VAL A 40 -1.70 6.33 3.02
N TYR A 41 -2.39 5.64 2.10
CA TYR A 41 -3.41 6.23 1.25
C TYR A 41 -4.73 5.53 1.54
N ASN A 42 -5.67 6.22 2.19
CA ASN A 42 -6.92 5.66 2.77
C ASN A 42 -6.72 4.95 4.12
N ILE A 43 -6.47 5.74 5.16
CA ILE A 43 -6.22 5.26 6.53
C ILE A 43 -7.36 4.43 7.13
N SER A 44 -8.60 4.68 6.70
CA SER A 44 -9.77 3.93 7.19
C SER A 44 -9.68 2.46 6.80
N PHE A 45 -9.20 2.16 5.60
CA PHE A 45 -9.01 0.79 5.14
C PHE A 45 -7.92 0.08 5.97
N GLU A 46 -6.76 0.71 6.11
CA GLU A 46 -5.63 0.16 6.86
C GLU A 46 -5.98 -0.09 8.33
N ARG A 47 -6.64 0.86 8.99
CA ARG A 47 -7.15 0.68 10.36
C ARG A 47 -8.16 -0.46 10.46
N GLY A 48 -9.03 -0.62 9.46
CA GLY A 48 -9.95 -1.75 9.39
C GLY A 48 -9.22 -3.09 9.34
N LYS A 49 -8.17 -3.21 8.52
CA LYS A 49 -7.36 -4.44 8.45
C LYS A 49 -6.61 -4.71 9.76
N LEU A 50 -6.01 -3.70 10.37
CA LEU A 50 -5.29 -3.84 11.64
C LEU A 50 -6.24 -4.23 12.79
N ASN A 51 -7.44 -3.66 12.86
CA ASN A 51 -8.45 -4.09 13.83
C ASN A 51 -8.85 -5.56 13.65
N ASN A 52 -9.06 -6.01 12.40
CA ASN A 52 -9.35 -7.42 12.13
C ASN A 52 -8.20 -8.34 12.60
N LEU A 53 -6.94 -7.91 12.46
CA LEU A 53 -5.80 -8.67 12.98
C LEU A 53 -5.79 -8.71 14.51
N ILE A 54 -6.13 -7.61 15.18
CA ILE A 54 -6.26 -7.55 16.64
C ILE A 54 -7.34 -8.49 17.16
N GLU A 55 -8.47 -8.60 16.46
CA GLU A 55 -9.56 -9.50 16.86
C GLU A 55 -9.15 -10.98 16.79
N VAL A 56 -8.34 -11.34 15.80
CA VAL A 56 -7.87 -12.71 15.60
C VAL A 56 -6.65 -13.05 16.47
N PHE A 57 -5.74 -12.09 16.66
CA PHE A 57 -4.48 -12.25 17.37
C PHE A 57 -4.34 -11.19 18.48
N PRO A 58 -5.13 -11.31 19.58
CA PRO A 58 -5.15 -10.33 20.65
C PRO A 58 -3.80 -10.16 21.38
N GLU A 59 -2.88 -11.13 21.26
CA GLU A 59 -1.54 -11.07 21.80
C GLU A 59 -0.67 -9.96 21.17
N TYR A 60 -0.93 -9.55 19.92
CA TYR A 60 -0.23 -8.46 19.23
C TYR A 60 -0.97 -7.11 19.35
N SER A 61 -1.96 -7.03 20.22
CA SER A 61 -2.88 -5.90 20.23
C SER A 61 -2.21 -4.56 20.58
N ASN A 62 -1.19 -4.59 21.45
CA ASN A 62 -0.48 -3.37 21.84
C ASN A 62 0.36 -2.83 20.69
N GLU A 63 1.07 -3.71 20.00
CA GLU A 63 1.94 -3.42 18.88
C GLU A 63 1.13 -2.92 17.68
N LEU A 64 0.05 -3.61 17.33
CA LEU A 64 -0.84 -3.23 16.23
C LEU A 64 -1.53 -1.88 16.51
N ARG A 65 -1.97 -1.61 17.75
CA ARG A 65 -2.49 -0.28 18.12
C ARG A 65 -1.41 0.80 18.04
N GLY A 66 -0.17 0.47 18.42
CA GLY A 66 0.98 1.37 18.26
C GLY A 66 1.24 1.76 16.81
N ILE A 67 1.12 0.80 15.88
CA ILE A 67 1.17 1.04 14.43
C ILE A 67 0.00 1.94 14.01
N MET A 68 -1.23 1.62 14.40
CA MET A 68 -2.43 2.40 14.04
C MET A 68 -2.36 3.88 14.46
N ASN A 69 -1.73 4.16 15.59
CA ASN A 69 -1.58 5.52 16.12
C ASN A 69 -0.57 6.36 15.33
N ARG A 70 0.36 5.72 14.61
CA ARG A 70 1.39 6.39 13.79
C ARG A 70 1.00 6.56 12.32
N LEU A 71 -0.16 6.04 11.93
CA LEU A 71 -0.69 6.19 10.57
C LEU A 71 -1.09 7.65 10.29
N LYS A 72 -0.64 8.18 9.15
CA LYS A 72 -0.98 9.48 8.58
C LYS A 72 -1.52 9.25 7.16
N ASP A 73 -2.62 9.92 6.81
CA ASP A 73 -3.29 9.70 5.52
C ASP A 73 -2.90 10.76 4.48
N LEU A 74 -2.21 10.33 3.42
CA LEU A 74 -1.84 11.17 2.28
C LEU A 74 -3.04 11.49 1.38
N MET A 75 -4.16 10.77 1.52
CA MET A 75 -5.37 11.02 0.75
C MET A 75 -6.08 12.31 1.17
N ILE A 76 -5.86 12.79 2.40
CA ILE A 76 -6.61 13.91 3.01
C ILE A 76 -6.60 15.19 2.16
N PRO A 77 -5.44 15.72 1.70
CA PRO A 77 -5.41 16.96 0.92
C PRO A 77 -6.27 16.90 -0.35
N PHE A 78 -6.33 15.74 -1.00
CA PHE A 78 -7.10 15.50 -2.21
C PHE A 78 -8.58 15.28 -1.92
N GLN A 79 -8.89 14.45 -0.92
CA GLN A 79 -10.27 14.19 -0.50
C GLN A 79 -10.98 15.47 -0.04
N LYS A 80 -10.27 16.35 0.68
CA LYS A 80 -10.78 17.65 1.15
C LYS A 80 -10.69 18.75 0.09
N LYS A 81 -10.14 18.46 -1.09
CA LYS A 81 -9.92 19.40 -2.20
C LYS A 81 -9.08 20.62 -1.80
N TRP A 82 -8.19 20.48 -0.81
CA TRP A 82 -7.19 21.50 -0.49
C TRP A 82 -6.16 21.62 -1.61
N TYR A 83 -5.89 20.48 -2.27
CA TYR A 83 -5.11 20.41 -3.49
C TYR A 83 -5.94 19.67 -4.56
N TYR A 84 -6.11 20.28 -5.73
CA TYR A 84 -6.86 19.70 -6.84
C TYR A 84 -6.33 20.22 -8.18
N THR A 85 -6.25 19.33 -9.17
CA THR A 85 -6.04 19.72 -10.57
C THR A 85 -7.15 19.15 -11.47
N PRO A 86 -7.52 19.80 -12.58
CA PRO A 86 -8.55 19.30 -13.50
C PRO A 86 -8.32 17.87 -14.01
N GLU A 87 -7.05 17.46 -14.15
CA GLU A 87 -6.62 16.14 -14.62
C GLU A 87 -7.09 15.01 -13.69
N MET A 88 -7.34 15.30 -12.41
CA MET A 88 -7.88 14.36 -11.43
C MET A 88 -9.35 13.98 -11.72
N LYS A 89 -10.06 14.76 -12.56
CA LYS A 89 -11.45 14.49 -13.00
C LYS A 89 -12.42 14.23 -11.85
N GLY A 90 -12.28 14.98 -10.76
CA GLY A 90 -13.10 14.85 -9.55
C GLY A 90 -12.82 13.62 -8.68
N SER A 91 -11.89 12.74 -9.09
CA SER A 91 -11.42 11.61 -8.30
C SER A 91 -10.27 12.03 -7.38
N TYR A 92 -10.15 11.36 -6.24
CA TYR A 92 -9.03 11.49 -5.30
C TYR A 92 -8.40 10.13 -5.02
N SER A 93 -8.58 9.14 -5.89
CA SER A 93 -7.86 7.88 -5.79
C SER A 93 -6.40 8.09 -6.20
N ILE A 94 -5.49 7.28 -5.65
CA ILE A 94 -4.06 7.37 -5.97
C ILE A 94 -3.80 7.21 -7.48
N LYS A 95 -4.61 6.42 -8.17
CA LYS A 95 -4.54 6.19 -9.62
C LYS A 95 -4.95 7.39 -10.46
N SER A 96 -5.79 8.26 -9.92
CA SER A 96 -6.16 9.52 -10.56
C SER A 96 -5.19 10.63 -10.18
N VAL A 97 -4.73 10.65 -8.93
CA VAL A 97 -3.83 11.69 -8.39
C VAL A 97 -2.41 11.54 -8.93
N LEU A 98 -1.86 10.31 -8.98
CA LEU A 98 -0.49 10.07 -9.42
C LEU A 98 -0.20 10.64 -10.82
N PRO A 99 -0.91 10.22 -11.90
CA PRO A 99 -0.64 10.75 -13.23
C PRO A 99 -1.02 12.23 -13.40
N ALA A 100 -1.89 12.77 -12.55
CA ALA A 100 -2.22 14.19 -12.55
C ALA A 100 -1.07 15.07 -12.01
N LEU A 101 -0.32 14.56 -11.04
CA LEU A 101 0.79 15.28 -10.41
C LEU A 101 2.16 14.94 -10.98
N VAL A 102 2.31 13.71 -11.46
CA VAL A 102 3.55 13.10 -11.94
C VAL A 102 3.23 12.33 -13.22
N PRO A 103 3.04 13.02 -14.37
CA PRO A 103 2.54 12.43 -15.61
C PRO A 103 3.40 11.30 -16.20
N GLU A 104 4.67 11.23 -15.79
CA GLU A 104 5.61 10.16 -16.16
C GLU A 104 5.34 8.84 -15.43
N LEU A 105 4.49 8.81 -14.40
CA LEU A 105 4.12 7.61 -13.65
C LEU A 105 2.64 7.29 -13.80
N SER A 106 2.34 6.04 -14.14
CA SER A 106 0.97 5.53 -14.17
C SER A 106 0.94 4.03 -13.90
N TYR A 107 -0.26 3.50 -13.68
CA TYR A 107 -0.49 2.06 -13.49
C TYR A 107 -0.74 1.32 -14.82
N ASN A 108 -0.66 2.02 -15.97
CA ASN A 108 -1.10 1.47 -17.25
C ASN A 108 -0.17 0.37 -17.78
N ASP A 109 1.11 0.41 -17.40
CA ASP A 109 2.12 -0.55 -17.86
C ASP A 109 2.20 -1.80 -16.97
N LEU A 110 1.33 -1.91 -15.94
CA LEU A 110 1.26 -3.07 -15.07
C LEU A 110 0.20 -4.06 -15.55
N GLU A 111 0.56 -5.34 -15.51
CA GLU A 111 -0.39 -6.46 -15.75
C GLU A 111 -1.49 -6.48 -14.69
N ILE A 112 -1.11 -6.32 -13.41
CA ILE A 112 -2.05 -6.14 -12.31
C ILE A 112 -2.09 -4.66 -11.96
N LYS A 113 -3.24 -4.03 -12.23
CA LYS A 113 -3.46 -2.61 -11.98
C LYS A 113 -4.53 -2.31 -10.96
N GLU A 114 -5.37 -3.28 -10.59
CA GLU A 114 -6.50 -3.10 -9.68
C GLU A 114 -6.29 -3.84 -8.35
N GLY A 115 -6.43 -3.13 -7.22
CA GLY A 115 -6.24 -3.72 -5.89
C GLY A 115 -7.23 -4.85 -5.57
N GLY A 116 -8.46 -4.78 -6.09
CA GLY A 116 -9.43 -5.87 -6.00
C GLY A 116 -8.98 -7.11 -6.77
N THR A 117 -8.46 -6.92 -7.99
CA THR A 117 -7.87 -8.01 -8.78
C THR A 117 -6.65 -8.60 -8.07
N ALA A 118 -5.73 -7.76 -7.59
CA ALA A 118 -4.55 -8.20 -6.84
C ALA A 118 -4.93 -9.08 -5.64
N SER A 119 -5.89 -8.63 -4.84
CA SER A 119 -6.37 -9.34 -3.65
C SER A 119 -7.01 -10.69 -4.02
N ASN A 120 -7.88 -10.71 -5.03
CA ASN A 120 -8.55 -11.93 -5.48
C ASN A 120 -7.58 -12.94 -6.11
N THR A 121 -6.59 -12.45 -6.86
CA THR A 121 -5.53 -13.27 -7.45
C THR A 121 -4.68 -13.94 -6.37
N PHE A 122 -4.29 -13.22 -5.32
CA PHE A 122 -3.57 -13.84 -4.21
C PHE A 122 -4.47 -14.84 -3.44
N LEU A 123 -5.73 -14.49 -3.21
CA LEU A 123 -6.68 -15.37 -2.53
C LEU A 123 -6.93 -16.68 -3.30
N SER A 124 -7.00 -16.63 -4.63
CA SER A 124 -7.15 -17.86 -5.43
C SER A 124 -5.91 -18.75 -5.37
N MET A 125 -4.71 -18.19 -5.21
CA MET A 125 -3.50 -18.96 -4.95
C MET A 125 -3.59 -19.67 -3.60
N VAL A 126 -4.02 -18.95 -2.55
CA VAL A 126 -4.23 -19.52 -1.21
C VAL A 126 -5.25 -20.66 -1.23
N ASN A 127 -6.34 -20.49 -1.98
CA ASN A 127 -7.39 -21.50 -2.10
C ASN A 127 -7.03 -22.67 -3.02
N GLY A 128 -5.86 -22.64 -3.69
CA GLY A 128 -5.47 -23.65 -4.67
C GLY A 128 -6.31 -23.68 -5.94
N THR A 129 -7.05 -22.59 -6.23
CA THR A 129 -7.91 -22.46 -7.42
C THR A 129 -7.30 -21.55 -8.48
N PHE A 130 -6.08 -21.07 -8.27
CA PHE A 130 -5.39 -20.22 -9.23
C PHE A 130 -4.89 -21.03 -10.42
N GLU A 131 -5.21 -20.57 -11.62
CA GLU A 131 -4.71 -21.11 -12.88
C GLU A 131 -3.72 -20.12 -13.49
N GLY A 132 -2.53 -20.59 -13.86
CA GLY A 132 -1.49 -19.77 -14.49
C GLY A 132 -0.11 -19.99 -13.87
N ASP A 133 0.82 -19.10 -14.23
CA ASP A 133 2.18 -19.10 -13.67
C ASP A 133 2.19 -18.36 -12.33
N VAL A 134 2.16 -19.13 -11.24
CA VAL A 134 2.22 -18.61 -9.87
C VAL A 134 3.46 -17.72 -9.66
N LYS A 135 4.61 -18.09 -10.21
CA LYS A 135 5.86 -17.35 -10.00
C LYS A 135 5.81 -15.99 -10.68
N GLU A 136 5.37 -15.95 -11.93
CA GLU A 136 5.26 -14.70 -12.68
C GLU A 136 4.17 -13.79 -12.10
N THR A 137 2.99 -14.34 -11.79
CA THR A 137 1.90 -13.54 -11.22
C THR A 137 2.26 -12.97 -9.84
N ARG A 138 3.02 -13.70 -9.02
CA ARG A 138 3.55 -13.16 -7.75
C ARG A 138 4.51 -11.99 -7.97
N LYS A 139 5.35 -12.04 -9.01
CA LYS A 139 6.22 -10.92 -9.38
C LYS A 139 5.38 -9.69 -9.78
N GLN A 140 4.33 -9.88 -10.58
CA GLN A 140 3.41 -8.82 -10.98
C GLN A 140 2.67 -8.20 -9.78
N LEU A 141 2.27 -9.01 -8.79
CA LEU A 141 1.70 -8.52 -7.53
C LEU A 141 2.69 -7.63 -6.78
N LEU A 142 3.97 -8.03 -6.70
CA LEU A 142 5.01 -7.24 -6.05
C LEU A 142 5.30 -5.94 -6.79
N GLU A 143 5.31 -5.95 -8.13
CA GLU A 143 5.47 -4.74 -8.94
C GLU A 143 4.32 -3.75 -8.72
N TYR A 144 3.08 -4.24 -8.64
CA TYR A 144 1.92 -3.43 -8.27
C TYR A 144 2.06 -2.83 -6.86
N CYS A 145 2.39 -3.65 -5.85
CA CYS A 145 2.58 -3.19 -4.47
C CYS A 145 3.72 -2.17 -4.34
N LYS A 146 4.81 -2.37 -5.10
CA LYS A 146 5.93 -1.44 -5.16
C LYS A 146 5.48 -0.10 -5.73
N LEU A 147 4.71 -0.09 -6.83
CA LEU A 147 4.21 1.14 -7.42
C LEU A 147 3.25 1.87 -6.47
N ASP A 148 2.35 1.17 -5.75
CA ASP A 148 1.45 1.79 -4.77
C ASP A 148 2.20 2.60 -3.71
N THR A 149 3.28 2.03 -3.15
CA THR A 149 4.07 2.75 -2.14
C THR A 149 4.99 3.82 -2.73
N TYR A 150 5.53 3.59 -3.92
CA TYR A 150 6.34 4.57 -4.64
C TYR A 150 5.53 5.79 -5.07
N ALA A 151 4.29 5.58 -5.51
CA ALA A 151 3.36 6.64 -5.88
C ALA A 151 3.15 7.63 -4.73
N MET A 152 2.99 7.13 -3.49
CA MET A 152 2.85 7.99 -2.31
C MET A 152 4.09 8.87 -2.08
N VAL A 153 5.29 8.32 -2.27
CA VAL A 153 6.55 9.08 -2.17
C VAL A 153 6.54 10.22 -3.18
N LYS A 154 6.24 9.93 -4.45
CA LYS A 154 6.26 10.94 -5.52
C LYS A 154 5.18 12.00 -5.39
N ILE A 155 4.00 11.60 -4.92
CA ILE A 155 2.94 12.55 -4.58
C ILE A 155 3.38 13.47 -3.42
N LEU A 156 4.01 12.91 -2.36
CA LEU A 156 4.50 13.70 -1.24
C LEU A 156 5.60 14.67 -1.67
N GLU A 157 6.59 14.20 -2.44
CA GLU A 157 7.64 15.05 -3.02
C GLU A 157 7.03 16.23 -3.80
N LYS A 158 5.95 15.98 -4.57
CA LYS A 158 5.28 17.04 -5.32
C LYS A 158 4.57 18.04 -4.41
N LEU A 159 3.86 17.56 -3.38
CA LEU A 159 3.17 18.42 -2.43
C LEU A 159 4.11 19.32 -1.62
N LEU A 160 5.34 18.87 -1.35
CA LEU A 160 6.36 19.65 -0.64
C LEU A 160 6.96 20.79 -1.49
N GLN A 161 6.71 20.83 -2.79
CA GLN A 161 7.19 21.88 -3.71
C GLN A 161 6.17 23.02 -3.90
N VAL A 162 5.01 22.93 -3.26
CA VAL A 162 3.88 23.85 -3.40
C VAL A 162 3.85 24.77 -2.19
#